data_AF-A0A6P9FLI4-F1
#
_entry.id   AF-A0A6P9FLI4-F1
#
_cell.length_a   1.000
_cell.length_b   1.000
_cell.length_c   1.000
_cell.angle_alpha   90.00
_cell.angle_beta   90.00
_cell.angle_gamma   90.00
#
_symmetry.space_group_name_H-M   'P 1'
#
loop_
_entity.id
_entity.type
_entity.pdbx_description
1 polymer ?
#
loop_
_entity_poly.entity_id
_entity_poly.type
_entity_poly.pdbx_seq_one_letter_code
_entity_poly.pdbx_strand_id
1 'polypeptide(L)'
;MSCCRILGKMSFFLTWIKAIFIIALAFPHYSETSFEPLPEIRQVPSCDVYIHQSHFCTREKDPVCATNGQTYSNTCVFCSEQLKWICKTIQEQGFINM
;
A
#
# COMPACT_ATOMS: atom_id res chain seq x y z
N MET A 1 -5.80 43.94 -58.53
CA MET A 1 -6.20 42.55 -58.20
C MET A 1 -4.95 41.75 -57.89
N SER A 2 -4.69 41.48 -56.61
CA SER A 2 -4.83 40.13 -55.98
C SER A 2 -3.49 39.38 -56.06
N CYS A 3 -2.84 38.81 -55.04
CA CYS A 3 -3.17 38.36 -53.68
C CYS A 3 -1.82 38.10 -52.97
N CYS A 4 -1.50 38.71 -51.83
CA CYS A 4 -1.50 38.15 -50.46
C CYS A 4 -0.68 36.85 -50.20
N ARG A 5 0.23 36.94 -49.20
CA ARG A 5 0.78 35.89 -48.30
C ARG A 5 1.83 34.88 -48.81
N ILE A 6 3.10 35.23 -48.63
CA ILE A 6 4.16 34.25 -48.24
C ILE A 6 4.82 34.64 -46.89
N LEU A 7 4.15 35.46 -46.07
CA LEU A 7 4.42 35.54 -44.63
C LEU A 7 3.62 34.43 -43.93
N GLY A 8 4.01 33.17 -44.12
CA GLY A 8 3.22 32.04 -43.64
C GLY A 8 3.96 30.71 -43.49
N LYS A 9 5.29 30.69 -43.67
CA LYS A 9 6.09 29.46 -43.56
C LYS A 9 6.99 29.44 -42.33
N MET A 10 6.53 30.04 -41.23
CA MET A 10 7.11 29.89 -39.89
C MET A 10 6.12 29.28 -38.88
N SER A 11 4.98 28.78 -39.36
CA SER A 11 3.94 28.27 -38.48
C SER A 11 3.98 26.74 -38.32
N PHE A 12 4.32 25.98 -39.36
CA PHE A 12 4.14 24.52 -39.31
C PHE A 12 5.16 23.79 -38.42
N PHE A 13 6.45 24.12 -38.58
CA PHE A 13 7.54 23.47 -37.83
C PHE A 13 7.60 23.92 -36.37
N LEU A 14 7.37 25.21 -36.10
CA LEU A 14 7.35 25.74 -34.73
C LEU A 14 6.18 25.17 -33.91
N THR A 15 5.03 24.94 -34.56
CA THR A 15 3.87 24.33 -33.92
C THR A 15 4.13 22.87 -33.57
N TRP A 16 4.78 22.12 -34.47
CA TRP A 16 5.19 20.74 -34.19
C TRP A 16 6.22 20.65 -33.06
N ILE A 17 7.23 21.52 -33.06
CA ILE A 17 8.26 21.56 -32.00
C ILE A 17 7.63 21.92 -30.64
N LYS A 18 6.70 22.88 -30.60
CA LYS A 18 5.96 23.23 -29.37
C LYS A 18 5.06 22.07 -28.90
N ALA A 19 4.47 21.31 -29.81
CA ALA A 19 3.69 20.11 -29.46
C ALA A 19 4.57 19.01 -28.84
N ILE A 20 5.76 18.76 -29.39
CA ILE A 20 6.73 17.80 -28.80
C ILE A 20 7.12 18.23 -27.38
N PHE A 21 7.45 19.50 -27.17
CA PHE A 21 7.80 20.01 -25.84
C PHE A 21 6.65 19.88 -24.83
N ILE A 22 5.41 20.14 -25.24
CA ILE A 22 4.22 19.99 -24.36
C ILE A 22 4.00 18.52 -24.00
N ILE A 23 4.14 17.60 -24.97
CA ILE A 23 4.03 16.16 -24.75
C ILE A 23 5.14 15.67 -23.80
N ALA A 24 6.39 16.07 -24.04
CA ALA A 24 7.54 15.70 -23.21
C ALA A 24 7.52 16.32 -21.79
N LEU A 25 6.84 17.45 -21.58
CA LEU A 25 6.64 18.05 -20.25
C LEU A 25 5.39 17.52 -19.54
N ALA A 26 4.41 16.98 -20.27
CA ALA A 26 3.25 16.30 -19.70
C ALA A 26 3.54 14.85 -19.29
N PHE A 27 4.46 14.17 -20.00
CA PHE A 27 4.89 12.79 -19.68
C PHE A 27 5.46 12.62 -18.25
N PRO A 28 6.32 13.52 -17.73
CA PRO A 28 6.86 13.44 -16.37
C PRO A 28 5.80 13.56 -15.26
N HIS A 29 4.66 14.23 -15.54
CA HIS A 29 3.60 14.40 -14.55
C HIS A 29 2.60 13.23 -14.53
N TYR A 30 2.59 12.39 -15.56
CA TYR A 30 1.67 11.24 -15.62
C TYR A 30 2.28 9.96 -15.04
N SER A 31 3.61 9.84 -15.03
CA SER A 31 4.33 8.70 -14.43
C SER A 31 4.09 8.54 -12.93
N GLU A 32 3.73 9.62 -12.24
CA GLU A 32 3.46 9.67 -10.78
C GLU A 32 2.06 9.13 -10.40
N THR A 33 1.31 8.52 -11.33
CA THR A 33 -0.02 7.93 -11.02
C THR A 33 -0.11 6.42 -11.23
N SER A 34 1.01 5.75 -11.57
CA SER A 34 1.00 4.29 -11.81
C SER A 34 1.63 3.45 -10.69
N PHE A 35 2.19 4.07 -9.65
CA PHE A 35 2.37 3.40 -8.38
C PHE A 35 1.12 3.63 -7.53
N GLU A 36 0.01 2.99 -7.91
CA GLU A 36 -0.84 2.43 -6.87
C GLU A 36 0.05 1.31 -6.29
N PRO A 37 0.57 1.42 -5.04
CA PRO A 37 1.01 0.20 -4.38
C PRO A 37 -0.18 -0.72 -4.52
N LEU A 38 -0.01 -1.86 -5.23
CA LEU A 38 -0.96 -2.97 -5.21
C LEU A 38 -1.51 -2.94 -3.80
N PRO A 39 -2.83 -2.76 -3.57
CA PRO A 39 -3.33 -2.63 -2.22
C PRO A 39 -2.67 -3.77 -1.51
N GLU A 40 -1.75 -3.45 -0.61
CA GLU A 40 -1.13 -4.44 0.22
C GLU A 40 -2.37 -4.91 0.91
N ILE A 41 -2.92 -6.03 0.41
CA ILE A 41 -4.05 -6.69 1.01
C ILE A 41 -3.56 -6.70 2.42
N ARG A 42 -4.22 -5.94 3.31
CA ARG A 42 -3.85 -5.96 4.72
C ARG A 42 -4.08 -7.41 5.05
N GLN A 43 -3.03 -8.22 4.91
CA GLN A 43 -3.11 -9.65 4.98
C GLN A 43 -3.20 -9.83 6.46
N VAL A 44 -4.45 -9.72 6.95
CA VAL A 44 -4.75 -9.89 8.35
C VAL A 44 -4.29 -11.31 8.64
N PRO A 45 -3.27 -11.48 9.47
CA PRO A 45 -2.76 -12.81 9.74
C PRO A 45 -3.86 -13.64 10.39
N SER A 46 -4.06 -14.88 9.92
CA SER A 46 -4.93 -15.84 10.58
C SER A 46 -4.24 -16.37 11.83
N CYS A 47 -4.90 -16.24 12.97
CA CYS A 47 -4.40 -16.73 14.25
C CYS A 47 -4.84 -18.17 14.58
N ASP A 48 -5.69 -18.77 13.74
CA ASP A 48 -6.25 -20.11 13.96
C ASP A 48 -5.16 -21.19 14.02
N VAL A 49 -4.07 -20.99 13.26
CA VAL A 49 -2.90 -21.88 13.22
C VAL A 49 -2.13 -21.89 14.55
N TYR A 50 -2.22 -20.80 15.33
CA TYR A 50 -1.41 -20.61 16.55
C TYR A 50 -2.17 -20.88 17.85
N ILE A 51 -3.45 -21.30 17.78
CA ILE A 51 -4.29 -21.57 18.96
C ILE A 51 -3.60 -22.53 19.95
N HIS A 52 -2.96 -23.58 19.44
CA HIS A 52 -2.28 -24.59 20.27
C HIS A 52 -0.80 -24.29 20.54
N GLN A 53 -0.25 -23.22 19.96
CA GLN A 53 1.19 -22.90 19.99
C GLN A 53 1.44 -21.46 20.46
N SER A 54 0.53 -20.88 21.25
CA SER A 54 0.64 -19.51 21.75
C SER A 54 1.90 -19.24 22.58
N HIS A 55 2.61 -20.27 23.05
CA HIS A 55 3.82 -20.16 23.87
C HIS A 55 5.13 -20.37 23.09
N PHE A 56 5.08 -20.84 21.85
CA PHE A 56 6.27 -21.20 21.07
C PHE A 56 6.24 -20.54 19.70
N CYS A 57 7.00 -19.44 19.55
CA CYS A 57 7.20 -18.78 18.27
C CYS A 57 8.65 -18.95 17.79
N THR A 58 8.81 -19.15 16.48
CA THR A 58 10.11 -19.10 15.83
C THR A 58 10.68 -17.68 15.88
N ARG A 59 12.00 -17.54 15.70
CA ARG A 59 12.70 -16.25 15.64
C ARG A 59 12.77 -15.69 14.23
N GLU A 60 11.84 -16.09 13.37
CA GLU A 60 11.70 -15.54 12.03
C GLU A 60 11.32 -14.06 12.12
N LYS A 61 11.87 -13.26 11.22
CA LYS A 61 11.67 -11.82 11.18
C LYS A 61 10.76 -11.47 10.00
N ASP A 62 9.48 -11.35 10.30
CA ASP A 62 8.41 -11.05 9.35
C ASP A 62 7.43 -10.05 9.99
N PRO A 63 7.79 -8.76 10.05
CA PRO A 63 7.14 -7.82 10.97
C PRO A 63 5.68 -7.55 10.62
N VAL A 64 4.81 -7.56 11.65
CA VAL A 64 3.37 -7.28 11.52
C VAL A 64 3.03 -5.96 12.21
N CYS A 65 2.47 -5.01 11.46
CA CYS A 65 1.99 -3.73 11.98
C CYS A 65 0.53 -3.85 12.43
N ALA A 66 0.28 -3.72 13.74
CA ALA A 66 -1.05 -3.78 14.30
C ALA A 66 -1.73 -2.40 14.33
N THR A 67 -3.06 -2.41 14.39
CA THR A 67 -3.89 -1.19 14.43
C THR A 67 -3.65 -0.32 15.68
N ASN A 68 -3.11 -0.91 16.75
CA ASN A 68 -2.72 -0.21 17.97
C ASN A 68 -1.38 0.56 17.83
N GLY A 69 -0.76 0.57 16.64
CA GLY A 69 0.52 1.23 16.37
C GLY A 69 1.74 0.43 16.84
N GLN A 70 1.56 -0.79 17.36
CA GLN A 70 2.68 -1.67 17.73
C GLN A 70 3.07 -2.55 16.54
N THR A 71 4.38 -2.77 16.39
CA THR A 71 4.93 -3.71 15.40
C THR A 71 5.41 -4.97 16.12
N TYR A 72 4.97 -6.13 15.64
CA TYR A 72 5.32 -7.43 16.18
C TYR A 72 6.37 -8.09 15.29
N SER A 73 7.32 -8.83 15.86
CA SER A 73 8.44 -9.41 15.10
C SER A 73 8.02 -10.44 14.06
N ASN A 74 6.93 -11.14 14.30
CA ASN A 74 6.28 -12.06 13.36
C ASN A 74 4.81 -12.29 13.72
N THR A 75 4.09 -12.92 12.79
CA THR A 75 2.69 -13.30 12.94
C THR A 75 2.40 -14.12 14.20
N CYS A 76 3.26 -15.08 14.55
CA CYS A 76 3.06 -15.90 15.74
C CYS A 76 3.08 -15.05 17.03
N VAL A 77 4.03 -14.14 17.16
CA VAL A 77 4.14 -13.25 18.33
C VAL A 77 2.92 -12.33 18.41
N PHE A 78 2.46 -11.79 17.27
CA PHE A 78 1.21 -11.03 17.21
C PHE A 78 0.02 -11.85 17.72
N CYS A 79 -0.18 -13.05 17.17
CA CYS A 79 -1.30 -13.92 17.54
C CYS A 79 -1.22 -14.41 19.00
N SER A 80 -0.03 -14.65 19.54
CA SER A 80 0.17 -14.99 20.96
C SER A 80 -0.38 -13.89 21.87
N GLU A 81 -0.05 -12.64 21.60
CA GLU A 81 -0.52 -11.50 22.40
C GLU A 81 -2.04 -11.28 22.24
N GLN A 82 -2.58 -11.44 21.02
CA GLN A 82 -4.02 -11.37 20.78
C GLN A 82 -4.79 -12.47 21.54
N LEU A 83 -4.34 -13.72 21.45
CA LEU A 83 -4.98 -14.84 22.14
C LEU A 83 -4.92 -14.69 23.66
N LYS A 84 -3.79 -14.21 24.22
CA LYS A 84 -3.67 -13.88 25.65
C LYS A 84 -4.70 -12.84 26.08
N TRP A 85 -4.89 -11.78 25.27
CA TRP A 85 -5.87 -10.75 25.55
C TRP A 85 -7.30 -11.32 25.55
N ILE A 86 -7.66 -12.10 24.51
CA ILE A 86 -8.96 -12.77 24.40
C ILE A 86 -9.22 -13.68 25.60
N CYS A 87 -8.27 -14.55 25.97
CA CYS A 87 -8.40 -15.44 27.12
C CYS A 87 -8.59 -14.67 28.42
N LYS A 88 -7.83 -13.59 28.62
CA LYS A 88 -7.98 -12.72 29.80
C LYS A 88 -9.37 -12.09 29.85
N THR A 89 -9.87 -11.55 28.74
CA THR A 89 -11.21 -10.96 28.66
C THR A 89 -12.29 -12.00 28.94
N ILE A 90 -12.19 -13.21 28.39
CA ILE A 90 -13.17 -14.28 28.66
C ILE A 90 -13.15 -14.72 30.13
N GLN A 91 -11.96 -14.81 30.74
CA GLN A 91 -11.80 -15.18 32.14
C GLN A 91 -12.33 -14.10 33.09
N GLU A 92 -12.15 -12.82 32.76
CA GLU A 92 -12.69 -11.68 33.51
C GLU A 92 -14.21 -11.53 33.33
N GLN A 93 -14.78 -12.03 32.22
CA GLN A 93 -16.22 -12.01 31.91
C GLN A 93 -16.97 -13.29 32.36
N GLY A 94 -16.34 -14.18 33.13
CA GLY A 94 -17.03 -15.22 33.90
C GLY A 94 -17.64 -16.37 33.09
N PHE A 95 -17.12 -16.71 31.91
CA PHE A 95 -17.68 -17.80 31.08
C PHE A 95 -16.99 -19.16 31.25
N ILE A 96 -16.08 -19.32 32.23
CA ILE A 96 -15.47 -20.62 32.55
C ILE A 96 -15.67 -20.94 34.04
N ASN A 97 -16.93 -21.14 34.42
CA ASN A 97 -17.30 -22.00 35.54
C ASN A 97 -18.04 -23.19 34.94
N MET A 98 -17.30 -24.26 34.62
CA MET A 98 -17.83 -25.62 34.50
C MET A 98 -16.93 -26.55 35.28
#